data_AF-A0A2H6NKT9-F1
#
_entry.id   AF-A0A2H6NKT9-F1
#
_cell.length_a   1.000
_cell.length_b   1.000
_cell.length_c   1.000
_cell.angle_alpha   90.00
_cell.angle_beta   90.00
_cell.angle_gamma   90.00
#
_symmetry.space_group_name_H-M   'P 1'
#
loop_
_entity.id
_entity.type
_entity.pdbx_description
1 polymer ?
#
loop_
_entity_poly.entity_id
_entity_poly.type
_entity_poly.pdbx_seq_one_letter_code
_entity_poly.pdbx_strand_id
1 'polypeptide(L)'
;EWKMSSQRGNVSRTRAQRHQNAQGFRNDKYESSAQLKKINAKHHEGICQHCKEVLEWRVKFNKYKPLTQAKKCIKCLQKTVKDSYHIICRSCACELELCAKCGKREDIVIP
;
A
#
# COMPACT_ATOMS: atom_id res chain seq x y z
N GLU A 1 29.11 -18.53 -33.02
CA GLU A 1 28.49 -18.18 -31.72
C GLU A 1 27.51 -17.03 -31.89
N TRP A 2 26.26 -17.18 -31.45
CA TRP A 2 25.26 -16.10 -31.50
C TRP A 2 25.30 -15.29 -30.20
N LYS A 3 25.70 -14.02 -30.32
CA LYS A 3 25.77 -13.08 -29.20
C LYS A 3 24.37 -12.49 -28.98
N MET A 4 23.68 -12.88 -27.90
CA MET A 4 22.41 -12.25 -27.53
C MET A 4 22.65 -10.77 -27.21
N SER A 5 21.84 -9.89 -27.79
CA SER A 5 21.85 -8.46 -27.48
C SER A 5 21.50 -8.24 -26.00
N SER A 6 22.40 -7.60 -25.26
CA SER A 6 22.20 -7.21 -23.85
C SER A 6 21.64 -5.80 -23.70
N GLN A 7 21.24 -5.15 -24.81
CA GLN A 7 20.78 -3.77 -24.78
C GLN A 7 19.43 -3.69 -24.05
N ARG A 8 19.45 -3.12 -22.85
CA ARG A 8 18.23 -2.73 -22.13
C ARG A 8 17.46 -1.76 -23.03
N GLY A 9 16.26 -2.16 -23.45
CA GLY A 9 15.45 -1.41 -24.41
C GLY A 9 15.34 0.07 -24.05
N ASN A 10 15.42 0.91 -25.10
CA ASN A 10 15.36 2.38 -25.13
C ASN A 10 14.80 3.02 -23.84
N VAL A 11 15.70 3.36 -22.91
CA VAL A 11 15.38 3.79 -21.53
C VAL A 11 14.76 5.20 -21.50
N SER A 12 14.87 5.96 -22.58
CA SER A 12 14.24 7.26 -22.77
C SER A 12 13.20 7.22 -23.88
N ARG A 13 11.92 7.35 -23.53
CA ARG A 13 10.85 7.53 -24.52
C ARG A 13 10.90 8.96 -25.05
N THR A 14 11.14 9.12 -26.35
CA THR A 14 11.13 10.45 -27.02
C THR A 14 9.74 11.02 -27.21
N ARG A 15 8.70 10.17 -27.21
CA ARG A 15 7.30 10.56 -27.38
C ARG A 15 6.44 10.07 -26.23
N ALA A 16 5.49 10.92 -25.81
CA ALA A 16 4.43 10.56 -24.89
C ALA A 16 3.60 9.36 -25.38
N GLN A 17 2.95 8.67 -24.45
CA GLN A 17 2.07 7.54 -24.78
C GLN A 17 0.94 8.01 -25.72
N ARG A 18 0.76 7.32 -26.85
CA ARG A 18 -0.24 7.68 -27.89
C ARG A 18 -1.67 7.70 -27.34
N HIS A 19 -1.99 6.79 -26.43
CA HIS A 19 -3.30 6.66 -25.82
C HIS A 19 -3.18 7.04 -24.34
N GLN A 20 -3.52 8.29 -24.02
CA GLN A 20 -3.58 8.78 -22.64
C GLN A 20 -5.02 8.68 -22.13
N ASN A 21 -5.17 8.43 -20.82
CA ASN A 21 -6.47 8.44 -20.19
C ASN A 21 -6.99 9.88 -20.12
N ALA A 22 -8.20 10.13 -20.62
CA ALA A 22 -8.83 11.46 -20.51
C ALA A 22 -9.19 11.83 -19.07
N GLN A 23 -9.43 10.83 -18.20
CA GLN A 23 -9.70 11.01 -16.78
C GLN A 23 -8.91 10.00 -15.97
N GLY A 24 -8.52 10.38 -14.75
CA GLY A 24 -7.92 9.45 -13.79
C GLY A 24 -8.89 8.33 -13.40
N PHE A 25 -8.34 7.16 -13.06
CA PHE A 25 -9.13 6.06 -12.52
C PHE A 25 -9.81 6.50 -11.22
N ARG A 26 -11.11 6.21 -11.13
CA ARG A 26 -11.96 6.44 -9.96
C ARG A 26 -12.59 5.11 -9.57
N ASN A 27 -12.39 4.72 -8.31
CA ASN A 27 -12.78 3.40 -7.84
C ASN A 27 -14.27 3.24 -7.51
N ASP A 28 -14.97 4.35 -7.37
CA ASP A 28 -16.38 4.49 -7.04
C ASP A 28 -17.26 4.80 -8.26
N LYS A 29 -16.66 4.91 -9.46
CA LYS A 29 -17.34 5.36 -10.69
C LYS A 29 -18.49 4.46 -11.12
N TYR A 30 -18.35 3.14 -10.94
CA TYR A 30 -19.32 2.15 -11.44
C TYR A 30 -19.94 1.29 -10.33
N GLU A 31 -19.23 1.12 -9.22
CA GLU A 31 -19.67 0.32 -8.09
C GLU A 31 -19.30 1.04 -6.80
N SER A 32 -20.31 1.51 -6.06
CA SER A 32 -20.12 2.24 -4.79
C SER A 32 -20.59 1.40 -3.61
N SER A 33 -20.09 0.15 -3.53
CA SER A 33 -20.46 -0.76 -2.46
C SER A 33 -20.15 -0.17 -1.07
N ALA A 34 -20.95 -0.54 -0.06
CA ALA A 34 -20.71 -0.10 1.32
C ALA A 34 -19.30 -0.46 1.82
N GLN A 35 -18.74 -1.57 1.31
CA GLN A 35 -17.38 -1.98 1.59
C GLN A 35 -16.35 -1.03 0.97
N LEU A 36 -16.53 -0.60 -0.28
CA LEU A 36 -15.63 0.36 -0.93
C LEU A 36 -15.64 1.70 -0.21
N LYS A 37 -16.80 2.20 0.22
CA LYS A 37 -16.91 3.42 1.02
C LYS A 37 -16.11 3.31 2.33
N LYS A 38 -16.21 2.16 3.02
CA LYS A 38 -15.41 1.89 4.23
C LYS A 38 -13.90 1.84 3.96
N ILE A 39 -13.49 1.29 2.82
CA ILE A 39 -12.07 1.22 2.43
C ILE A 39 -11.55 2.62 2.07
N ASN A 40 -12.34 3.43 1.35
CA ASN A 40 -11.97 4.81 0.99
C ASN A 40 -11.86 5.74 2.20
N ALA A 41 -12.69 5.54 3.22
CA ALA A 41 -12.65 6.30 4.47
C ALA A 41 -11.57 5.80 5.46
N LYS A 42 -10.80 4.76 5.10
CA LYS A 42 -9.84 4.16 6.02
C LYS A 42 -8.60 5.05 6.19
N HIS A 43 -8.33 5.44 7.43
CA HIS A 43 -7.10 6.13 7.80
C HIS A 43 -5.97 5.13 8.03
N HIS A 44 -4.80 5.41 7.45
CA HIS A 44 -3.60 4.58 7.58
C HIS A 44 -2.60 5.24 8.53
N GLU A 45 -2.80 5.02 9.83
CA GLU A 45 -1.96 5.55 10.92
C GLU A 45 -0.83 4.57 11.31
N GLY A 46 0.22 5.10 11.96
CA GLY A 46 1.28 4.28 12.55
C GLY A 46 2.18 3.59 11.52
N ILE A 47 2.26 4.16 10.32
CA ILE A 47 3.13 3.69 9.23
C ILE A 47 3.97 4.85 8.68
N CYS A 48 5.10 4.53 8.07
CA CYS A 48 5.92 5.53 7.39
C CYS A 48 5.22 6.07 6.12
N GLN A 49 5.63 7.26 5.69
CA GLN A 49 5.04 7.96 4.53
C GLN A 49 5.05 7.09 3.26
N HIS A 50 6.16 6.42 2.98
CA HIS A 50 6.26 5.50 1.85
C HIS A 50 5.21 4.37 1.90
N CYS A 51 5.03 3.78 3.08
CA CYS A 51 4.04 2.72 3.26
C CYS A 51 2.60 3.25 3.14
N LYS A 52 2.34 4.49 3.58
CA LYS A 52 1.06 5.16 3.45
C LYS A 52 0.67 5.34 1.99
N GLU A 53 1.57 5.87 1.17
CA GLU A 53 1.36 6.02 -0.28
C GLU A 53 1.05 4.69 -0.97
N VAL A 54 1.74 3.61 -0.59
CA VAL A 54 1.47 2.27 -1.13
C VAL A 54 0.06 1.77 -0.77
N LEU A 55 -0.42 2.05 0.45
CA LEU A 55 -1.77 1.66 0.86
C LEU A 55 -2.84 2.53 0.21
N GLU A 56 -2.64 3.84 0.16
CA GLU A 56 -3.53 4.79 -0.51
C GLU A 56 -3.65 4.46 -2.01
N TRP A 57 -2.54 4.11 -2.65
CA TRP A 57 -2.55 3.63 -4.04
C TRP A 57 -3.40 2.36 -4.19
N ARG A 58 -3.27 1.39 -3.27
CA ARG A 58 -4.10 0.17 -3.29
C ARG A 58 -5.58 0.49 -3.11
N VAL A 59 -5.92 1.45 -2.26
CA VAL A 59 -7.30 1.92 -2.08
C VAL A 59 -7.81 2.57 -3.37
N LYS A 60 -7.07 3.55 -3.90
CA LYS A 60 -7.38 4.29 -5.14
C LYS A 60 -7.64 3.38 -6.34
N PHE A 61 -6.92 2.26 -6.45
CA PHE A 61 -7.02 1.34 -7.58
C PHE A 61 -7.79 0.04 -7.29
N ASN A 62 -8.59 -0.04 -6.23
CA ASN A 62 -9.36 -1.25 -5.85
C ASN A 62 -8.53 -2.52 -5.68
N LYS A 63 -7.28 -2.35 -5.22
CA LYS A 63 -6.34 -3.45 -4.93
C LYS A 63 -6.16 -3.70 -3.42
N TYR A 64 -6.87 -2.94 -2.57
CA TYR A 64 -6.84 -3.12 -1.13
C TYR A 64 -7.71 -4.31 -0.71
N LYS A 65 -7.09 -5.29 -0.03
CA LYS A 65 -7.78 -6.47 0.49
C LYS A 65 -7.91 -6.35 2.01
N PRO A 66 -9.12 -6.23 2.58
CA PRO A 66 -9.30 -6.23 4.03
C PRO A 66 -8.96 -7.61 4.62
N LEU A 67 -8.68 -7.64 5.92
CA LEU A 67 -8.50 -8.90 6.63
C LEU A 67 -9.86 -9.45 7.07
N THR A 68 -10.03 -10.77 6.93
CA THR A 68 -11.15 -11.51 7.52
C THR A 68 -10.89 -11.91 8.96
N GLN A 69 -9.62 -12.18 9.29
CA GLN A 69 -9.17 -12.57 10.63
C GLN A 69 -7.90 -11.81 11.01
N ALA A 70 -7.69 -11.63 12.32
CA ALA A 70 -6.50 -10.99 12.84
C ALA A 70 -5.24 -11.82 12.55
N LYS A 71 -4.15 -11.14 12.17
CA LYS A 71 -2.84 -11.75 11.89
C LYS A 71 -1.96 -11.77 13.14
N LYS A 72 -0.96 -12.66 13.14
CA LYS A 72 0.08 -12.73 14.16
C LYS A 72 1.05 -11.54 14.01
N CYS A 73 1.28 -10.82 15.09
CA CYS A 73 2.27 -9.75 15.18
C CYS A 73 3.68 -10.34 15.21
N ILE A 74 4.64 -9.75 14.48
CA ILE A 74 6.04 -10.21 14.51
C ILE A 74 6.80 -9.84 15.79
N LYS A 75 6.27 -8.91 16.61
CA LYS A 75 6.92 -8.43 17.84
C LYS A 75 6.43 -9.19 19.08
N CYS A 76 5.13 -9.10 19.38
CA CYS A 76 4.56 -9.81 20.54
C CYS A 76 4.12 -11.25 20.24
N LEU A 77 4.17 -11.69 18.98
CA LEU A 77 3.78 -13.04 18.54
C LEU A 77 2.32 -13.41 18.84
N GLN A 78 1.48 -12.45 19.22
CA GLN A 78 0.04 -12.63 19.44
C GLN A 78 -0.77 -12.33 18.17
N LYS A 79 -1.96 -12.92 18.05
CA LYS A 79 -2.91 -12.66 16.93
C LYS A 79 -3.65 -11.33 17.11
N THR A 80 -2.91 -10.22 17.14
CA THR A 80 -3.41 -8.89 17.50
C THR A 80 -3.42 -7.89 16.34
N VAL A 81 -2.92 -8.27 15.15
CA VAL A 81 -2.88 -7.38 13.98
C VAL A 81 -4.25 -7.37 13.30
N LYS A 82 -5.00 -6.27 13.47
CA LYS A 82 -6.34 -6.08 12.90
C LYS A 82 -6.32 -5.38 11.53
N ASP A 83 -5.27 -4.63 11.24
CA ASP A 83 -5.15 -3.87 10.00
C ASP A 83 -4.50 -4.68 8.89
N SER A 84 -5.08 -4.60 7.68
CA SER A 84 -4.52 -5.27 6.52
C SER A 84 -3.18 -4.68 6.14
N TYR A 85 -2.29 -5.55 5.66
CA TYR A 85 -0.91 -5.27 5.28
C TYR A 85 0.02 -4.86 6.43
N HIS A 86 -0.44 -4.84 7.68
CA HIS A 86 0.43 -4.63 8.84
C HIS A 86 1.09 -5.96 9.23
N ILE A 87 2.32 -5.88 9.71
CA ILE A 87 3.11 -7.00 10.25
C ILE A 87 3.33 -6.86 11.77
N ILE A 88 3.22 -5.64 12.31
CA ILE A 88 3.29 -5.32 13.74
C ILE A 88 1.91 -4.81 14.20
N CYS A 89 1.49 -5.17 15.41
CA CYS A 89 0.26 -4.64 16.00
C CYS A 89 0.44 -3.20 16.47
N ARG A 90 -0.67 -2.47 16.66
CA ARG A 90 -0.63 -1.04 17.04
C ARG A 90 0.15 -0.77 18.33
N SER A 91 -0.01 -1.63 19.35
CA SER A 91 0.70 -1.50 20.63
C SER A 91 2.22 -1.59 20.44
N CYS A 92 2.70 -2.65 19.80
CA CYS A 92 4.14 -2.83 19.55
C CYS A 92 4.71 -1.78 18.59
N ALA A 93 3.92 -1.28 17.65
CA ALA A 93 4.36 -0.21 16.76
C ALA A 93 4.54 1.12 17.51
N CYS A 94 3.65 1.40 18.47
CA CYS A 94 3.72 2.59 19.32
C CYS A 94 4.87 2.50 20.33
N GLU A 95 5.02 1.37 21.02
CA GLU A 95 6.07 1.17 22.04
C GLU A 95 7.49 1.19 21.45
N LEU A 96 7.66 0.69 20.23
CA LEU A 96 8.97 0.57 19.58
C LEU A 96 9.24 1.68 18.56
N GLU A 97 8.27 2.57 18.33
CA GLU A 97 8.30 3.61 17.30
C GLU A 97 8.70 3.05 15.94
N LEU A 98 8.01 1.98 15.52
CA LEU A 98 8.25 1.30 14.25
C LEU A 98 7.04 1.42 13.33
N CYS A 99 7.28 1.54 12.03
CA CYS A 99 6.23 1.44 11.04
C CYS A 99 5.52 0.07 11.13
N ALA A 100 4.20 0.07 11.34
CA ALA A 100 3.41 -1.15 11.52
C ALA A 100 3.42 -2.08 10.28
N LYS A 101 3.75 -1.56 9.10
CA LYS A 101 3.79 -2.30 7.82
C LYS A 101 5.17 -2.85 7.45
N CYS A 102 6.23 -2.05 7.55
CA CYS A 102 7.58 -2.47 7.14
C CYS A 102 8.53 -2.75 8.31
N GLY A 103 8.19 -2.35 9.53
CA GLY A 103 8.99 -2.57 10.74
C GLY A 103 10.29 -1.76 10.81
N LYS A 104 10.46 -0.75 9.93
CA LYS A 104 11.59 0.18 9.95
C LYS A 104 11.32 1.38 10.86
N ARG A 105 12.39 1.96 11.42
CA ARG A 105 12.42 3.30 12.00
C ARG A 105 12.63 4.30 10.88
N GLU A 106 11.54 4.81 10.34
CA GLU A 106 11.48 5.94 9.41
C GLU A 106 10.46 6.92 10.00
N ASP A 107 10.41 8.17 9.55
CA ASP A 107 9.42 9.14 10.00
C ASP A 107 8.01 8.55 9.88
N ILE A 108 7.47 8.16 11.03
CA ILE A 108 6.12 7.64 11.14
C ILE A 108 5.21 8.85 10.98
N VAL A 109 4.28 8.77 10.04
CA VAL A 109 3.31 9.84 9.83
C VAL A 109 2.36 9.80 11.03
N ILE A 110 2.63 10.63 12.02
CA ILE A 110 1.70 10.93 13.10
C ILE A 110 0.80 12.07 12.58
N PRO A 111 -0.54 11.91 12.58
CA PRO A 111 -1.47 12.94 12.14
C PRO A 111 -1.31 14.27 12.87
#